data_AF-A0A7S0FQU5-F1
#
_entry.id   AF-A0A7S0FQU5-F1
#
_cell.length_a   1.000
_cell.length_b   1.000
_cell.length_c   1.000
_cell.angle_alpha   90.00
_cell.angle_beta   90.00
_cell.angle_gamma   90.00
#
_symmetry.space_group_name_H-M   'P 1'
#
loop_
_entity.id
_entity.type
_entity.pdbx_description
1 polymer ?
#
loop_
_entity_poly.entity_id
_entity_poly.type
_entity_poly.pdbx_seq_one_letter_code
_entity_poly.pdbx_strand_id
1 'polypeptide(L)'
;IPARYNQARLLREWPPDGTFDFLYLPYRFTEQRSKGYAFINFVMPEHALDFQRQWHGRYLSDSRNYNKPLDIAAAAHTVLEQLEKLSGQISTLNARGHAPALFRGTRQLDIVDVMYGLDLVNQQEQRNQALSDGDYAL
;
A
#
# COMPACT_ATOMS: atom_id res chain seq x y z
N ILE A 1 -6.13 -5.89 12.86
CA ILE A 1 -6.26 -4.42 13.06
C ILE A 1 -7.69 -4.10 13.49
N PRO A 2 -7.92 -3.27 14.54
CA PRO A 2 -9.26 -2.91 14.99
C PRO A 2 -10.10 -2.21 13.91
N ALA A 3 -11.42 -2.42 13.92
CA ALA A 3 -12.31 -1.89 12.88
C ALA A 3 -12.36 -0.35 12.80
N ARG A 4 -12.11 0.35 13.92
CA ARG A 4 -12.07 1.82 13.99
C ARG A 4 -10.69 2.42 13.67
N TYR A 5 -9.68 1.57 13.44
CA TYR A 5 -8.38 2.06 13.01
C TYR A 5 -8.48 2.60 11.58
N ASN A 6 -7.81 3.73 11.33
CA ASN A 6 -7.67 4.31 10.00
C ASN A 6 -6.19 4.40 9.62
N GLN A 7 -5.91 4.76 8.37
CA GLN A 7 -4.55 4.76 7.84
C GLN A 7 -3.67 5.80 8.54
N ALA A 8 -4.22 6.97 8.86
CA ALA A 8 -3.51 8.01 9.60
C ALA A 8 -3.07 7.54 11.00
N ARG A 9 -3.88 6.71 11.68
CA ARG A 9 -3.48 6.10 12.97
C ARG A 9 -2.37 5.08 12.78
N LEU A 10 -2.42 4.24 11.75
CA LEU A 10 -1.31 3.32 11.46
C LEU A 10 0.00 4.09 11.20
N LEU A 11 -0.04 5.20 10.46
CA LEU A 11 1.15 6.04 10.22
C LEU A 11 1.69 6.73 11.48
N ARG A 12 0.90 6.84 12.55
CA ARG A 12 1.39 7.31 13.86
C ARG A 12 2.08 6.19 14.65
N GLU A 13 1.61 4.96 14.51
CA GLU A 13 2.24 3.78 15.11
C GLU A 13 3.53 3.41 14.36
N TRP A 14 3.49 3.51 13.04
CA TRP A 14 4.54 3.13 12.11
C TRP A 14 4.92 4.35 11.25
N PRO A 15 5.69 5.29 11.83
CA PRO A 15 6.09 6.49 11.12
C PRO A 15 6.94 6.13 9.89
N PRO A 16 6.79 6.87 8.77
CA PRO A 16 7.61 6.65 7.58
C PRO A 16 9.04 7.14 7.83
N ASP A 17 9.89 6.22 8.27
CA ASP A 17 11.32 6.41 8.55
C ASP A 17 12.21 5.99 7.37
N GLY A 18 11.61 5.59 6.25
CA GLY A 18 12.29 5.09 5.06
C GLY A 18 12.44 3.58 5.00
N THR A 19 11.96 2.82 5.99
CA THR A 19 12.00 1.35 5.98
C THR A 19 10.93 0.72 5.09
N PHE A 20 9.84 1.44 4.83
CA PHE A 20 8.75 1.04 3.95
C PHE A 20 8.37 2.17 2.99
N ASP A 21 7.89 1.80 1.80
CA ASP A 21 7.50 2.72 0.72
C ASP A 21 6.01 2.67 0.37
N PHE A 22 5.28 1.69 0.90
CA PHE A 22 3.85 1.53 0.69
C PHE A 22 3.16 1.10 1.98
N LEU A 23 2.04 1.75 2.30
CA LEU A 23 1.10 1.32 3.33
C LEU A 23 -0.32 1.49 2.81
N TYR A 24 -1.14 0.44 2.91
CA TYR A 24 -2.55 0.53 2.54
C TYR A 24 -3.44 -0.19 3.56
N LEU A 25 -4.42 0.53 4.11
CA LEU A 25 -5.48 -0.02 4.96
C LEU A 25 -6.82 0.07 4.23
N PRO A 26 -7.30 -1.04 3.63
CA PRO A 26 -8.61 -1.05 3.00
C PRO A 26 -9.72 -0.62 3.95
N TYR A 27 -10.58 0.28 3.47
CA TYR A 27 -11.69 0.85 4.24
C TYR A 27 -13.04 0.58 3.57
N ARG A 28 -14.05 0.23 4.37
CA ARG A 28 -15.44 0.06 3.94
C ARG A 28 -16.20 1.34 4.26
N PHE A 29 -16.49 2.14 3.24
CA PHE A 29 -17.20 3.41 3.40
C PHE A 29 -18.63 3.24 3.91
N THR A 30 -19.33 2.19 3.47
CA THR A 30 -20.70 1.89 3.89
C THR A 30 -20.79 1.60 5.39
N GLU A 31 -19.81 0.88 5.93
CA GLU A 31 -19.76 0.46 7.34
C GLU A 31 -18.95 1.41 8.22
N GLN A 32 -18.29 2.40 7.62
CA GLN A 32 -17.35 3.33 8.26
C GLN A 32 -16.29 2.62 9.12
N ARG A 33 -15.70 1.54 8.57
CA ARG A 33 -14.75 0.67 9.28
C ARG A 33 -13.66 0.16 8.35
N SER A 34 -12.48 -0.11 8.90
CA SER A 34 -11.42 -0.81 8.18
C SER A 34 -11.77 -2.28 7.95
N LYS A 35 -11.15 -2.91 6.94
CA LYS A 35 -11.31 -4.35 6.68
C LYS A 35 -10.53 -5.24 7.67
N GLY A 36 -9.80 -4.66 8.61
CA GLY A 36 -9.11 -5.38 9.68
C GLY A 36 -7.71 -5.90 9.36
N TYR A 37 -7.20 -5.65 8.15
CA TYR A 37 -5.85 -5.98 7.69
C TYR A 37 -5.26 -4.79 6.90
N ALA A 38 -3.94 -4.72 6.78
CA ALA A 38 -3.23 -3.73 5.97
C ALA A 38 -2.14 -4.43 5.16
N PHE A 39 -1.73 -3.78 4.07
CA PHE A 39 -0.57 -4.16 3.28
C PHE A 39 0.55 -3.16 3.50
N ILE A 40 1.77 -3.66 3.64
CA ILE A 40 2.99 -2.86 3.78
C ILE A 40 4.02 -3.42 2.80
N ASN A 41 4.67 -2.54 2.04
CA ASN A 41 5.85 -2.92 1.26
C ASN A 41 7.09 -2.31 1.89
N PHE A 42 8.05 -3.16 2.21
CA PHE A 42 9.33 -2.76 2.79
C PHE A 42 10.35 -2.56 1.69
N VAL A 43 11.22 -1.56 1.84
CA VAL A 43 12.26 -1.23 0.86
C VAL A 43 13.29 -2.36 0.78
N MET A 44 13.55 -3.04 1.91
CA MET A 44 14.46 -4.18 2.02
C MET A 44 13.80 -5.33 2.80
N PRO A 45 14.11 -6.60 2.46
CA PRO A 45 13.55 -7.77 3.16
C PRO A 45 13.84 -7.80 4.66
N GLU A 46 15.02 -7.30 5.06
CA GLU A 46 15.46 -7.20 6.45
C GLU A 46 14.55 -6.29 7.29
N HIS A 47 14.07 -5.18 6.72
CA HIS A 47 13.09 -4.32 7.39
C HIS A 47 11.76 -5.04 7.64
N ALA A 48 11.32 -5.90 6.72
CA ALA A 48 10.10 -6.70 6.91
C ALA A 48 10.26 -7.71 8.05
N LEU A 49 11.43 -8.35 8.15
CA LEU A 49 11.75 -9.29 9.23
C LEU A 49 11.80 -8.59 10.59
N ASP A 50 12.46 -7.44 10.67
CA ASP A 50 12.55 -6.67 11.90
C ASP A 50 11.18 -6.15 12.34
N PHE A 51 10.37 -5.66 11.39
CA PHE A 51 8.99 -5.27 11.65
C PHE A 51 8.15 -6.44 12.17
N GLN A 52 8.27 -7.63 11.55
CA GLN A 52 7.57 -8.83 12.01
C GLN A 52 8.00 -9.20 13.43
N ARG A 53 9.31 -9.24 13.73
CA ARG A 53 9.83 -9.54 15.07
C ARG A 53 9.32 -8.56 16.13
N GLN A 54 9.22 -7.29 15.78
CA GLN A 54 8.78 -6.24 16.70
C GLN A 54 7.27 -6.27 16.96
N TRP A 55 6.46 -6.45 15.92
CA TRP A 55 5.01 -6.21 15.96
C TRP A 55 4.14 -7.46 15.94
N HIS A 56 4.65 -8.61 15.49
CA HIS A 56 3.87 -9.86 15.46
C HIS A 56 3.50 -10.26 16.90
N GLY A 57 2.23 -10.62 17.11
CA GLY A 57 1.69 -10.93 18.44
C GLY A 57 1.47 -9.71 19.35
N ARG A 58 1.79 -8.49 18.92
CA ARG A 58 1.58 -7.26 19.70
C ARG A 58 0.21 -6.64 19.43
N TYR A 59 -0.20 -5.75 20.32
CA TYR A 59 -1.44 -4.99 20.23
C TYR A 59 -1.13 -3.56 19.79
N LEU A 60 -1.99 -2.96 18.98
CA LEU A 60 -1.91 -1.53 18.65
C LEU A 60 -2.28 -0.70 19.89
N SER A 61 -1.69 0.49 20.04
CA SER A 61 -1.86 1.35 21.23
C SER A 61 -3.32 1.52 21.72
N ASP A 62 -4.27 1.75 20.80
CA ASP A 62 -5.69 2.01 21.10
C ASP A 62 -6.56 0.73 21.01
N SER A 63 -5.94 -0.45 21.07
CA SER A 63 -6.64 -1.74 21.02
C SER A 63 -6.98 -2.32 22.40
N ARG A 64 -6.97 -1.48 23.45
CA ARG A 64 -7.21 -1.87 24.86
C ARG A 64 -8.56 -2.59 25.11
N ASN A 65 -9.53 -2.45 24.19
CA ASN A 65 -10.82 -3.15 24.20
C ASN A 65 -10.99 -4.19 23.07
N TYR A 66 -9.97 -4.37 22.22
CA TYR A 66 -10.01 -5.21 21.04
C TYR A 66 -8.94 -6.31 21.17
N ASN A 67 -9.34 -7.47 21.70
CA ASN A 67 -8.48 -8.62 22.06
C ASN A 67 -7.76 -9.33 20.89
N LYS A 68 -7.53 -8.67 19.75
CA LYS A 68 -6.87 -9.32 18.59
C LYS A 68 -5.44 -8.79 18.42
N PRO A 69 -4.40 -9.58 18.77
CA PRO A 69 -3.02 -9.21 18.47
C PRO A 69 -2.82 -9.14 16.95
N LEU A 70 -1.76 -8.45 16.53
CA LEU A 70 -1.34 -8.40 15.14
C LEU A 70 -0.84 -9.77 14.71
N ASP A 71 -1.34 -10.21 13.56
CA ASP A 71 -0.84 -11.35 12.82
C ASP A 71 -0.20 -10.80 11.54
N ILE A 72 1.11 -11.05 11.40
CA ILE A 72 1.96 -10.48 10.35
C ILE A 72 2.56 -11.63 9.58
N ALA A 73 2.22 -11.70 8.30
CA ALA A 73 2.68 -12.71 7.36
C ALA A 73 3.02 -12.05 6.01
N ALA A 74 3.81 -12.76 5.20
CA ALA A 74 4.09 -12.34 3.83
C ALA A 74 2.78 -12.25 3.03
N ALA A 75 2.65 -11.18 2.24
CA ALA A 75 1.51 -11.03 1.35
C ALA A 75 1.72 -11.86 0.08
N ALA A 76 0.65 -12.52 -0.39
CA ALA A 76 0.66 -13.22 -1.67
C ALA A 76 0.55 -12.28 -2.88
N HIS A 77 0.32 -10.99 -2.65
CA HIS A 77 0.06 -10.00 -3.69
C HIS A 77 1.15 -8.93 -3.69
N THR A 78 1.51 -8.47 -4.88
CA THR A 78 2.48 -7.37 -5.05
C THR A 78 1.82 -6.00 -4.88
N VAL A 79 2.63 -4.95 -4.73
CA VAL A 79 2.13 -3.56 -4.71
C VAL A 79 1.39 -3.21 -6.00
N LEU A 80 1.92 -3.63 -7.15
CA LEU A 80 1.32 -3.36 -8.45
C LEU A 80 -0.09 -3.95 -8.55
N GLU A 81 -0.27 -5.23 -8.17
CA GLU A 81 -1.59 -5.86 -8.15
C GLU A 81 -2.58 -5.16 -7.23
N GLN A 82 -2.12 -4.62 -6.10
CA GLN A 82 -2.96 -3.83 -5.21
C GLN A 82 -3.36 -2.50 -5.85
N LEU A 83 -2.43 -1.81 -6.51
CA LEU A 83 -2.70 -0.54 -7.18
C LEU A 83 -3.64 -0.72 -8.38
N GLU A 84 -3.45 -1.75 -9.19
CA GLU A 84 -4.33 -2.07 -10.32
C GLU A 84 -5.78 -2.28 -9.87
N LYS A 85 -5.99 -3.03 -8.77
CA LYS A 85 -7.32 -3.24 -8.18
C LYS A 85 -7.97 -1.94 -7.69
N LEU A 86 -7.18 -0.90 -7.41
CA LEU A 86 -7.66 0.37 -6.88
C LEU A 86 -7.72 1.48 -7.93
N SER A 87 -7.11 1.29 -9.11
CA SER A 87 -7.01 2.28 -10.20
C SER A 87 -8.31 3.06 -10.44
N GLY A 88 -9.43 2.35 -10.67
CA GLY A 88 -10.73 2.96 -10.93
C GLY A 88 -11.39 3.70 -9.76
N GLN A 89 -10.85 3.56 -8.54
CA GLN A 89 -11.37 4.20 -7.32
C GLN A 89 -10.34 5.12 -6.65
N ILE A 90 -9.12 5.23 -7.19
CA ILE A 90 -7.98 5.83 -6.49
C ILE A 90 -8.23 7.30 -6.15
N SER A 91 -8.81 8.07 -7.08
CA SER A 91 -9.13 9.49 -6.85
C SER A 91 -10.18 9.68 -5.76
N THR A 92 -11.17 8.77 -5.69
CA THR A 92 -12.21 8.80 -4.63
C THR A 92 -11.61 8.43 -3.28
N LEU A 93 -10.73 7.43 -3.24
CA LEU A 93 -10.03 7.03 -2.04
C LEU A 93 -9.10 8.15 -1.55
N ASN A 94 -8.40 8.83 -2.46
CA ASN A 94 -7.46 9.91 -2.14
C ASN A 94 -8.19 11.11 -1.53
N ALA A 95 -9.27 11.56 -2.18
CA ALA A 95 -10.11 12.66 -1.69
C ALA A 95 -10.71 12.39 -0.29
N ARG A 96 -10.84 11.12 0.10
CA ARG A 96 -11.37 10.70 1.39
C ARG A 96 -10.30 10.30 2.41
N GLY A 97 -9.00 10.39 2.07
CA GLY A 97 -7.90 10.03 2.96
C GLY A 97 -7.77 8.53 3.24
N HIS A 98 -8.24 7.68 2.32
CA HIS A 98 -8.17 6.21 2.40
C HIS A 98 -7.39 5.58 1.24
N ALA A 99 -6.74 6.39 0.41
CA ALA A 99 -5.83 5.87 -0.61
C ALA A 99 -4.56 5.30 0.03
N PRO A 100 -3.88 4.35 -0.64
CA PRO A 100 -2.55 3.93 -0.25
C PRO A 100 -1.60 5.12 -0.02
N ALA A 101 -0.81 5.04 1.04
CA ALA A 101 0.24 5.99 1.31
C ALA A 101 1.53 5.46 0.68
N LEU A 102 2.10 6.27 -0.21
CA LEU A 102 3.35 5.99 -0.88
C LEU A 102 4.45 6.89 -0.34
N PHE A 103 5.66 6.35 -0.21
CA PHE A 103 6.80 7.09 0.31
C PHE A 103 8.03 6.90 -0.56
N ARG A 104 8.86 7.95 -0.64
CA ARG A 104 10.24 7.88 -1.11
C ARG A 104 11.13 8.36 0.03
N GLY A 105 11.79 7.41 0.70
CA GLY A 105 12.40 7.66 2.00
C GLY A 105 11.34 8.09 3.01
N THR A 106 11.51 9.24 3.65
CA THR A 106 10.55 9.79 4.62
C THR A 106 9.48 10.69 3.99
N ARG A 107 9.57 10.97 2.69
CA ARG A 107 8.66 11.88 1.99
C ARG A 107 7.47 11.13 1.42
N GLN A 108 6.25 11.55 1.78
CA GLN A 108 5.03 11.03 1.17
C GLN A 108 4.86 11.55 -0.26
N LEU A 109 4.41 10.68 -1.17
CA LEU A 109 4.10 10.98 -2.56
C LEU A 109 2.58 11.10 -2.76
N ASP A 110 2.17 11.89 -3.75
CA ASP A 110 0.77 11.91 -4.20
C ASP A 110 0.49 10.66 -5.03
N ILE A 111 -0.48 9.87 -4.58
CA ILE A 111 -0.87 8.61 -5.21
C ILE A 111 -1.41 8.81 -6.63
N VAL A 112 -2.08 9.92 -6.90
CA VAL A 112 -2.66 10.22 -8.21
C VAL A 112 -1.54 10.51 -9.20
N ASP A 113 -0.55 11.31 -8.80
CA ASP A 113 0.63 11.58 -9.63
C ASP A 113 1.43 10.31 -9.93
N VAL A 114 1.59 9.43 -8.93
CA VAL A 114 2.27 8.14 -9.13
C VAL A 114 1.51 7.25 -10.11
N MET A 115 0.19 7.15 -9.97
CA MET A 115 -0.64 6.34 -10.88
C MET A 115 -0.54 6.84 -12.32
N TYR A 116 -0.64 8.16 -12.55
CA TYR A 116 -0.47 8.72 -13.89
C TYR A 116 0.92 8.43 -14.47
N GLY A 117 1.97 8.50 -13.63
CA GLY A 117 3.33 8.15 -14.05
C GLY A 117 3.45 6.69 -14.49
N LEU A 118 2.84 5.75 -13.75
CA LEU A 118 2.84 4.33 -14.08
C LEU A 118 2.10 4.04 -15.40
N ASP A 119 0.92 4.65 -15.58
CA ASP A 119 0.13 4.46 -16.81
C ASP A 119 0.88 4.94 -18.06
N LEU A 120 1.60 6.06 -17.96
CA LEU A 120 2.41 6.59 -19.07
C LEU A 120 3.60 5.67 -19.39
N VAL A 121 4.26 5.10 -18.38
CA VAL A 121 5.36 4.14 -18.57
C VAL A 121 4.84 2.88 -19.27
N ASN A 122 3.73 2.32 -18.79
CA ASN A 122 3.12 1.12 -19.38
C ASN A 122 2.73 1.32 -20.86
N GLN A 123 2.17 2.48 -21.20
CA GLN A 123 1.83 2.82 -22.59
C GLN A 123 3.08 2.95 -23.49
N GLN A 124 4.17 3.51 -22.96
CA GLN A 124 5.43 3.62 -23.69
C GLN A 124 6.08 2.25 -23.93
N GLU A 125 6.09 1.36 -22.93
CA GLU A 125 6.61 0.00 -23.08
C GLU A 125 5.83 -0.80 -24.12
N GLN A 126 4.49 -0.75 -24.07
CA GLN A 126 3.64 -1.42 -25.07
C GLN A 126 3.90 -0.89 -26.49
N ARG A 127 4.07 0.43 -26.62
CA ARG A 127 4.41 1.06 -27.90
C ARG A 127 5.80 0.64 -28.40
N ASN A 128 6.80 0.61 -27.52
CA ASN A 128 8.16 0.20 -27.89
C ASN A 128 8.21 -1.28 -28.29
N GLN A 129 7.43 -2.12 -27.61
CA GLN A 129 7.34 -3.54 -27.92
C GLN A 129 6.62 -3.79 -29.25
N ALA A 130 5.53 -3.08 -29.52
CA ALA A 130 4.84 -3.15 -30.82
C ALA A 130 5.72 -2.71 -32.00
N LEU A 131 6.64 -1.75 -31.79
CA LEU A 131 7.63 -1.33 -32.78
C LEU A 131 8.72 -2.39 -32.98
N SER A 132 9.21 -2.99 -31.89
CA SER A 132 10.20 -4.08 -31.93
C SER A 132 9.67 -5.33 -32.65
N ASP A 133 8.42 -5.71 -32.40
CA ASP A 133 7.83 -6.91 -33.01
C ASP A 133 7.45 -6.71 -34.49
N GLY A 134 7.28 -5.46 -34.93
CA GLY A 134 6.98 -5.12 -36.33
C GLY A 134 8.19 -5.17 -37.27
N ASP A 135 9.41 -4.99 -36.76
CA ASP A 135 10.64 -4.93 -37.57
C ASP A 135 11.26 -6.31 -37.88
N TYR A 136 10.77 -7.40 -37.28
CA TYR A 136 11.23 -8.78 -37.54
C TYR A 136 10.29 -9.60 -38.46
N ALA A 137 9.30 -8.97 -39.10
CA ALA A 137 8.30 -9.64 -39.95
C ALA A 137 8.59 -9.60 -41.47
N LEU A 138 9.87 -9.64 -41.89
CA LEU A 138 10.30 -9.75 -43.29
C LEU A 138 11.07 -11.05 -43.57
#